data_AF-X0VMV2-F1
#
_entry.id   AF-X0VMV2-F1
#
_cell.length_a   1.000
_cell.length_b   1.000
_cell.length_c   1.000
_cell.angle_alpha   90.00
_cell.angle_beta   90.00
_cell.angle_gamma   90.00
#
_symmetry.space_group_name_H-M   'P 1'
#
loop_
_entity.id
_entity.type
_entity.pdbx_description
1 polymer ?
#
loop_
_entity_poly.entity_id
_entity_poly.type
_entity_poly.pdbx_seq_one_letter_code
_entity_poly.pdbx_strand_id
1 'polypeptide(L)' 'MVELNEVWLVDYARTAFSRSRPGAPERDVFGGLRGDELVGKLIRKFFATKLADKNIKPEELDQVIVGTAIQVHENWG' A
#
# COMPACT_ATOMS: atom_id res chain seq x y z
N MET A 1 -17.62 25.03 -20.84
CA MET A 1 -17.81 24.06 -19.73
C MET A 1 -16.72 23.01 -19.88
N VAL A 2 -16.06 22.62 -18.80
CA VAL A 2 -15.09 21.51 -18.84
C VAL A 2 -15.88 20.22 -18.73
N GLU A 3 -15.72 19.32 -19.69
CA GLU A 3 -16.26 17.97 -19.61
C GLU A 3 -15.30 17.12 -18.75
N LEU A 4 -15.83 16.52 -17.69
CA LEU A 4 -15.05 15.71 -16.75
C LEU A 4 -15.29 14.22 -17.06
N ASN A 5 -14.22 13.43 -16.98
CA ASN A 5 -14.35 11.98 -17.07
C ASN A 5 -14.92 11.41 -15.77
N GLU A 6 -15.81 10.44 -15.89
CA GLU A 6 -16.28 9.65 -14.73
C GLU A 6 -15.14 8.77 -14.20
N VAL A 7 -15.05 8.65 -12.88
CA VAL A 7 -13.99 7.88 -12.19
C VAL A 7 -14.63 6.94 -11.17
N TRP A 8 -14.17 5.70 -11.15
CA TRP A 8 -14.74 4.63 -10.32
C TRP A 8 -13.66 4.01 -9.41
N LEU A 9 -14.02 3.71 -8.16
CA LEU A 9 -13.18 2.92 -7.26
C LEU A 9 -13.50 1.43 -7.43
N VAL A 10 -12.62 0.70 -8.10
CA VAL A 10 -12.83 -0.71 -8.44
C VAL A 10 -12.70 -1.65 -7.24
N ASP A 11 -11.72 -1.40 -6.37
CA ASP A 11 -11.55 -2.13 -5.11
C ASP A 11 -10.60 -1.37 -4.17
N TYR A 12 -10.45 -1.89 -2.95
CA TYR A 12 -9.60 -1.37 -1.91
C TYR A 12 -8.95 -2.50 -1.11
N ALA A 13 -7.67 -2.31 -0.78
CA ALA A 13 -6.95 -3.15 0.15
C ALA A 13 -6.13 -2.29 1.11
N ARG A 14 -5.99 -2.78 2.35
CA ARG A 14 -5.11 -2.20 3.36
C ARG A 14 -4.56 -3.29 4.26
N THR A 15 -3.48 -2.97 4.95
CA THR A 15 -3.02 -3.77 6.08
C THR A 15 -3.96 -3.59 7.28
N ALA A 16 -3.82 -4.45 8.29
CA ALA A 16 -4.29 -4.10 9.62
C ALA A 16 -3.55 -2.83 10.10
N PHE A 17 -4.11 -2.14 11.08
CA PHE A 17 -3.38 -1.07 11.78
C PHE A 17 -2.78 -1.65 13.05
N SER A 18 -1.48 -1.42 13.23
CA SER A 18 -0.76 -1.71 14.47
C SER A 18 -0.35 -0.39 15.13
N ARG A 19 -0.19 -0.41 16.45
CA ARG A 19 0.28 0.76 17.19
C ARG A 19 1.80 0.75 17.20
N SER A 20 2.42 1.80 16.65
CA SER A 20 3.86 2.02 16.78
C SER A 20 4.26 2.10 18.25
N ARG A 21 5.28 1.32 18.61
CA ARG A 21 5.82 1.24 19.98
C ARG A 21 7.35 1.28 19.94
N PRO A 22 7.96 2.47 19.79
CA PRO A 22 9.41 2.59 19.73
C PRO A 22 10.14 1.99 20.94
N GLY A 23 9.55 2.08 22.14
CA GLY A 23 10.11 1.49 23.36
C GLY A 23 9.79 0.01 23.60
N ALA A 24 8.97 -0.62 22.74
CA ALA A 24 8.64 -2.04 22.81
C ALA A 24 8.27 -2.57 21.40
N PRO A 25 9.23 -2.61 20.44
CA PRO A 25 8.96 -2.92 19.04
C PRO A 25 8.36 -4.31 18.81
N GLU A 26 8.65 -5.28 19.68
CA GLU A 26 8.09 -6.64 19.64
C GLU A 26 6.56 -6.69 19.81
N ARG A 27 5.98 -5.60 20.32
CA ARG A 27 4.52 -5.44 20.49
C ARG A 27 3.86 -4.69 19.33
N ASP A 28 4.65 -4.25 18.36
CA ASP A 28 4.16 -3.72 17.08
C ASP A 28 4.25 -4.83 16.02
N VAL A 29 3.08 -5.25 15.51
CA VAL A 29 2.97 -6.28 14.47
C VAL A 29 3.81 -5.94 13.22
N PHE A 30 4.00 -4.66 12.92
CA PHE A 30 4.79 -4.20 11.78
C PHE A 30 6.12 -3.59 12.18
N GLY A 31 6.50 -3.58 13.46
CA GLY A 31 7.70 -2.89 13.95
C GLY A 31 9.02 -3.42 13.37
N GLY A 32 9.01 -4.65 12.84
CA GLY A 32 10.14 -5.27 12.16
C GLY A 32 10.13 -5.17 10.63
N LEU A 33 9.18 -4.44 10.03
CA LEU A 33 9.10 -4.25 8.58
C LEU A 33 9.36 -2.79 8.22
N ARG A 34 10.09 -2.56 7.13
CA ARG A 34 10.19 -1.22 6.54
C ARG A 34 8.86 -0.86 5.85
N GLY A 35 8.54 0.42 5.77
CA GLY A 35 7.30 0.90 5.15
C GLY A 35 7.18 0.52 3.67
N ASP A 36 8.28 0.55 2.93
CA ASP A 36 8.34 0.09 1.53
C ASP A 36 8.06 -1.42 1.40
N GLU A 37 8.57 -2.24 2.32
CA GLU A 37 8.26 -3.67 2.37
C GLU A 37 6.78 -3.92 2.68
N LEU A 38 6.20 -3.13 3.58
CA LEU A 38 4.80 -3.24 3.96
C LEU A 38 3.87 -2.92 2.78
N VAL A 39 4.11 -1.81 2.06
CA VAL A 39 3.33 -1.46 0.87
C VAL A 39 3.56 -2.45 -0.28
N GLY A 40 4.79 -2.92 -0.49
CA GLY A 40 5.10 -3.91 -1.51
C GLY A 40 4.38 -5.24 -1.28
N LYS A 41 4.31 -5.72 -0.03
CA LYS A 41 3.54 -6.91 0.34
C LYS A 41 2.04 -6.70 0.12
N LEU A 42 1.51 -5.52 0.44
CA LEU A 42 0.10 -5.19 0.22
C LEU A 42 -0.25 -5.21 -1.27
N ILE A 43 0.53 -4.55 -2.12
CA ILE A 43 0.29 -4.49 -3.57
C ILE A 43 0.31 -5.90 -4.17
N ARG A 44 1.34 -6.71 -3.86
CA ARG A 44 1.45 -8.10 -4.35
C ARG A 44 0.24 -8.94 -3.93
N LYS A 45 -0.17 -8.83 -2.66
CA LYS A 45 -1.33 -9.57 -2.16
C LYS A 45 -2.64 -9.07 -2.79
N PHE A 46 -2.76 -7.78 -3.06
CA PHE A 46 -3.95 -7.18 -3.68
C PHE A 46 -4.18 -7.74 -5.09
N PHE A 47 -3.12 -7.80 -5.91
CA PHE A 47 -3.15 -8.44 -7.23
C PHE A 47 -3.40 -9.94 -7.16
N ALA A 48 -2.77 -10.64 -6.22
CA ALA A 48 -2.96 -12.08 -6.05
C ALA A 48 -4.33 -12.48 -5.44
N THR A 49 -5.15 -11.51 -5.02
CA THR A 49 -6.45 -11.78 -4.37
C THR A 49 -7.57 -10.96 -5.01
N LYS A 50 -7.89 -9.79 -4.47
CA LYS A 50 -9.06 -8.98 -4.83
C LYS A 50 -9.12 -8.58 -6.31
N LEU A 51 -7.98 -8.36 -6.94
CA LEU A 51 -7.93 -8.00 -8.36
C LEU A 51 -7.88 -9.22 -9.30
N ALA A 52 -7.47 -10.39 -8.80
CA ALA A 52 -7.39 -11.61 -9.61
C ALA A 52 -8.77 -12.00 -10.17
N ASP A 53 -9.81 -11.93 -9.34
CA ASP A 53 -11.19 -12.24 -9.73
C ASP A 53 -11.78 -11.24 -10.74
N LYS A 54 -11.13 -10.08 -10.90
CA LYS A 54 -11.55 -9.00 -11.80
C LYS A 54 -10.77 -8.99 -13.12
N ASN A 55 -9.86 -9.94 -13.30
CA ASN A 55 -8.98 -10.03 -14.46
C ASN A 55 -8.16 -8.73 -14.70
N ILE A 56 -7.82 -8.01 -13.62
CA ILE A 56 -6.96 -6.82 -13.69
C ILE A 56 -5.52 -7.25 -13.42
N LYS A 57 -4.62 -6.95 -14.36
CA LYS A 57 -3.22 -7.33 -14.30
C LYS A 57 -2.31 -6.15 -13.99
N PRO A 58 -1.14 -6.36 -13.35
CA PRO A 58 -0.20 -5.29 -13.05
C PRO A 58 0.25 -4.50 -14.29
N GLU A 59 0.36 -5.17 -15.44
CA GLU A 59 0.85 -4.57 -16.69
C GLU A 59 -0.19 -3.63 -17.34
N GLU A 60 -1.44 -3.63 -16.88
CA GLU A 60 -2.52 -2.77 -17.36
C GLU A 60 -2.58 -1.42 -16.62
N LEU A 61 -1.75 -1.23 -15.59
CA LEU A 61 -1.68 0.04 -14.85
C LEU A 61 -0.82 1.06 -15.58
N ASP A 62 -1.42 2.18 -15.99
CA ASP A 62 -0.68 3.30 -16.59
C ASP A 62 0.14 4.11 -15.57
N GLN A 63 -0.35 4.20 -14.33
CA GLN A 63 0.25 5.04 -13.28
C GLN A 63 0.09 4.44 -11.89
N VAL A 64 1.14 4.57 -11.07
CA VAL A 64 1.12 4.25 -9.64
C VAL A 64 1.61 5.46 -8.85
N ILE A 65 0.85 5.88 -7.84
CA ILE A 65 1.18 7.01 -6.96
C ILE A 65 1.25 6.48 -5.53
N VAL A 66 2.38 6.74 -4.85
CA VAL A 66 2.62 6.32 -3.47
C VAL A 66 2.90 7.55 -2.61
N GLY A 67 2.21 7.66 -1.48
CA GLY A 67 2.39 8.75 -0.51
C GLY A 67 2.92 8.25 0.82
N THR A 68 3.90 8.94 1.40
CA THR A 68 4.38 8.75 2.77
C THR A 68 4.91 10.07 3.33
N ALA A 69 4.68 10.31 4.62
CA ALA A 69 5.14 11.53 5.29
C ALA A 69 6.60 11.45 5.75
N ILE A 70 7.12 10.23 6.02
CA ILE A 70 8.46 10.03 6.59
C ILE A 70 9.24 9.06 5.68
N GLN A 71 9.64 9.56 4.52
CA GLN A 71 10.29 8.77 3.47
C GLN A 71 11.80 8.57 3.70
N VAL A 72 12.42 9.48 4.45
CA VAL A 72 13.88 9.55 4.63
C VAL A 72 14.36 8.73 5.83
N HIS A 73 13.61 8.71 6.93
CA HIS A 73 14.10 8.11 8.17
C HIS A 73 14.24 6.57 8.09
N GLU A 74 13.52 5.90 7.18
CA GLU A 74 13.65 4.45 6.92
C GLU A 74 14.90 4.08 6.11
N ASN A 75 15.59 5.06 5.51
CA ASN A 75 16.78 4.84 4.69
C ASN A 75 18.09 5.13 5.45
N TRP A 76 18.03 5.83 6.60
CA TRP A 76 19.20 6.35 7.31
C TRP A 76 19.13 6.21 8.84
N GLY A 77 18.11 5.51 9.37
CA GLY A 77 17.89 5.27 10.80
C GLY A 77 18.44 3.93 11.27
#